data_AF-A0A1R3U435-F1
#
_entry.id   AF-A0A1R3U435-F1
#
_cell.length_a   1.000
_cell.length_b   1.000
_cell.length_c   1.000
_cell.angle_alpha   90.00
_cell.angle_beta   90.00
_cell.angle_gamma   90.00
#
_symmetry.space_group_name_H-M   'P 1'
#
loop_
_entity.id
_entity.type
_entity.pdbx_description
1 polymer ?
#
loop_
_entity_poly.entity_id
_entity_poly.type
_entity_poly.pdbx_seq_one_letter_code
_entity_poly.pdbx_strand_id
1 'polypeptide(L)'
;MDSIQSEIARFLAEKAMRQTRATYQQVGEAVGWNHPTGRGLGKNLEVILHALHDRGLPPLTTILVKRGERHPAPDAMAYIRGALGNIDIEAAQREVFAFDWRSAADLAPHTDRLPRGRDLWLTSFWGFDPVSWGCIGFADEAKRNRYLRLSTPTTLMAIYVTRGRGLLEMRGKVVGVLEISHNTGPASHFIAGDRWAEKERDPASRGKWPFAVQATRAWRIVQEDWISVEELFPAAYASAHAEYIGSSGVQVSPIEAEHLLQLDVYEVPVYGQRQGVIGAIQTLESALSPSRAVPPPTEPYWVGETDGPKHLYILELSGSTAAYLGRSDDEVDGQCIIKVGFSRSPSARRDQIQSAYPAGQFKWVVRYPHPVPGAAPYSNARVAIIGEDAMKRRLVTEGAEVLGGEFFLAEDWLVHNTWSAGKYAAEKAMDVDRTLLVADSAIRPLSI
;
A
#
# COMPACT_ATOMS: atom_id res chain seq x y z
N MET A 1 -1.17 19.93 -27.23
CA MET A 1 -0.82 18.88 -26.25
C MET A 1 0.01 17.82 -26.97
N ASP A 2 1.11 17.35 -26.39
CA ASP A 2 1.87 16.19 -26.86
C ASP A 2 1.25 14.86 -26.35
N SER A 3 1.90 13.73 -26.67
CA SER A 3 1.41 12.41 -26.27
C SER A 3 1.29 12.25 -24.76
N ILE A 4 2.25 12.74 -23.98
CA ILE A 4 2.24 12.63 -22.51
C ILE A 4 1.11 13.48 -21.93
N GLN A 5 0.97 14.71 -22.41
CA GLN A 5 -0.08 15.63 -21.97
C GLN A 5 -1.48 15.09 -22.28
N SER A 6 -1.66 14.50 -23.46
CA SER A 6 -2.91 13.81 -23.81
C SER A 6 -3.17 12.58 -22.93
N GLU A 7 -2.14 11.81 -22.55
CA GLU A 7 -2.31 10.69 -21.62
C GLU A 7 -2.69 11.17 -20.20
N ILE A 8 -2.05 12.22 -19.70
CA ILE A 8 -2.41 12.83 -18.40
C ILE A 8 -3.87 13.31 -18.43
N ALA A 9 -4.26 14.05 -19.47
CA ALA A 9 -5.61 14.58 -19.60
C ALA A 9 -6.67 13.46 -19.69
N ARG A 10 -6.40 12.38 -20.44
CA ARG A 10 -7.31 11.22 -20.48
C ARG A 10 -7.45 10.54 -19.13
N PHE A 11 -6.33 10.34 -18.42
CA PHE A 11 -6.35 9.73 -17.10
C PHE A 11 -7.18 10.56 -16.11
N LEU A 12 -7.00 11.88 -16.10
CA LEU A 12 -7.78 12.78 -15.27
C LEU A 12 -9.27 12.81 -15.69
N ALA A 13 -9.58 12.75 -16.99
CA ALA A 13 -10.96 12.67 -17.49
C ALA A 13 -11.64 11.36 -17.05
N GLU A 14 -10.90 10.26 -17.05
CA GLU A 14 -11.38 8.98 -16.51
C GLU A 14 -11.71 9.09 -15.01
N LYS A 15 -10.84 9.71 -14.21
CA LYS A 15 -11.10 9.97 -12.79
C LYS A 15 -12.32 10.88 -12.60
N ALA A 16 -12.45 11.92 -13.42
CA ALA A 16 -13.60 12.82 -13.40
C ALA A 16 -14.92 12.09 -13.68
N MET A 17 -14.95 11.20 -14.67
CA MET A 17 -16.14 10.37 -14.98
C MET A 17 -16.53 9.42 -13.84
N ARG A 18 -15.57 9.02 -13.01
CA ARG A 18 -15.81 8.23 -11.79
C ARG A 18 -16.13 9.10 -10.58
N GLN A 19 -16.19 10.42 -10.75
CA GLN A 19 -16.37 11.41 -9.69
C GLN A 19 -15.30 11.32 -8.60
N THR A 20 -14.08 10.93 -8.99
CA THR A 20 -12.93 10.79 -8.08
C THR A 20 -11.85 11.81 -8.40
N ARG A 21 -11.10 12.19 -7.37
CA ARG A 21 -9.90 13.03 -7.51
C ARG A 21 -8.69 12.15 -7.81
N ALA A 22 -7.66 12.76 -8.39
CA ALA A 22 -6.39 12.10 -8.67
C ALA A 22 -5.28 12.71 -7.83
N THR A 23 -4.28 11.90 -7.48
CA THR A 23 -3.03 12.37 -6.89
C THR A 23 -1.94 12.52 -7.94
N TYR A 24 -0.94 13.36 -7.65
CA TYR A 24 0.26 13.50 -8.50
C TYR A 24 0.99 12.18 -8.72
N GLN A 25 1.00 11.31 -7.70
CA GLN A 25 1.56 9.98 -7.80
C GLN A 25 0.79 9.12 -8.81
N GLN A 26 -0.54 9.07 -8.70
CA GLN A 26 -1.37 8.30 -9.64
C GLN A 26 -1.23 8.80 -11.08
N VAL A 27 -1.18 10.12 -11.29
CA VAL A 27 -0.91 10.68 -12.63
C VAL A 27 0.45 10.23 -13.13
N GLY A 28 1.47 10.29 -12.28
CA GLY A 28 2.81 9.86 -12.64
C GLY A 28 2.86 8.38 -13.03
N GLU A 29 2.30 7.50 -12.21
CA GLU A 29 2.18 6.06 -12.49
C GLU A 29 1.40 5.80 -13.80
N ALA A 30 0.29 6.51 -14.00
CA ALA A 30 -0.57 6.35 -15.17
C ALA A 30 0.12 6.71 -16.50
N VAL A 31 1.14 7.56 -16.49
CA VAL A 31 1.87 7.97 -17.70
C VAL A 31 3.32 7.47 -17.72
N GLY A 32 3.69 6.58 -16.80
CA GLY A 32 5.05 6.05 -16.70
C GLY A 32 6.08 7.12 -16.29
N TRP A 33 5.64 8.16 -15.59
CA TRP A 33 6.50 9.21 -15.06
C TRP A 33 7.19 8.71 -13.80
N ASN A 34 8.47 8.39 -13.93
CA ASN A 34 9.29 7.83 -12.85
C ASN A 34 9.74 8.91 -11.85
N HIS A 35 8.81 9.70 -11.30
CA HIS A 35 9.09 10.56 -10.15
C HIS A 35 8.12 10.27 -9.01
N PRO A 36 8.60 9.89 -7.81
CA PRO A 36 7.77 9.40 -6.70
C PRO A 36 6.63 10.34 -6.28
N THR A 37 6.90 11.65 -6.27
CA THR A 37 5.91 12.68 -5.89
C THR A 37 5.22 13.35 -7.08
N GLY A 38 5.44 12.86 -8.31
CA GLY A 38 4.99 13.54 -9.54
C GLY A 38 5.67 14.88 -9.81
N ARG A 39 6.83 15.16 -9.18
CA ARG A 39 7.60 16.38 -9.46
C ARG A 39 7.98 16.41 -10.94
N GLY A 40 7.94 17.61 -11.52
CA GLY A 40 8.20 17.83 -12.95
C GLY A 40 6.96 17.79 -13.83
N LEU A 41 5.81 17.35 -13.32
CA LEU A 41 4.55 17.36 -14.10
C LEU A 41 4.01 18.78 -14.35
N GLY A 42 4.43 19.79 -13.58
CA GLY A 42 3.88 21.15 -13.63
C GLY A 42 3.78 21.75 -15.04
N LYS A 43 4.85 21.65 -15.85
CA LYS A 43 4.85 22.17 -17.23
C LYS A 43 3.81 21.47 -18.11
N ASN A 44 3.64 20.15 -17.95
CA ASN A 44 2.65 19.40 -18.71
C ASN A 44 1.22 19.77 -18.27
N LEU A 45 1.00 19.92 -16.96
CA LEU A 45 -0.28 20.31 -16.39
C LEU A 45 -0.70 21.71 -16.82
N GLU A 46 0.25 22.65 -16.90
CA GLU A 46 0.02 24.01 -17.41
C GLU A 46 -0.44 23.99 -18.88
N VAL A 47 0.23 23.21 -19.73
CA VAL A 47 -0.17 23.07 -21.15
C VAL A 47 -1.56 22.45 -21.27
N ILE A 48 -1.89 21.46 -20.45
CA ILE A 48 -3.24 20.85 -20.42
C ILE A 48 -4.27 21.89 -19.99
N LEU A 49 -4.01 22.64 -18.91
CA LEU A 49 -4.92 23.64 -18.39
C LEU A 49 -5.27 24.69 -19.43
N HIS A 50 -4.27 25.27 -20.10
CA HIS A 50 -4.49 26.24 -21.17
C HIS A 50 -5.23 25.62 -22.36
N ALA A 51 -4.82 24.42 -22.80
CA ALA A 51 -5.47 23.77 -23.93
C ALA A 51 -6.96 23.45 -23.67
N LEU A 52 -7.33 23.11 -22.44
CA LEU A 52 -8.73 22.90 -22.05
C LEU A 52 -9.50 24.23 -21.97
N HIS A 53 -8.89 25.25 -21.38
CA HIS A 53 -9.48 26.59 -21.28
C HIS A 53 -9.78 27.19 -22.67
N ASP A 54 -8.82 27.12 -23.59
CA ASP A 54 -8.96 27.61 -24.97
C ASP A 54 -10.09 26.90 -25.73
N ARG A 55 -10.41 25.65 -25.33
CA ARG A 55 -11.52 24.86 -25.88
C ARG A 55 -12.86 25.08 -25.17
N GLY A 56 -12.89 25.92 -24.14
CA GLY A 56 -14.06 26.11 -23.28
C GLY A 56 -14.44 24.87 -22.47
N LEU A 57 -13.48 23.97 -22.22
CA LEU A 57 -13.69 22.76 -21.41
C LEU A 57 -13.44 23.03 -19.93
N PRO A 58 -14.11 22.28 -19.02
CA PRO A 58 -13.87 22.42 -17.59
C PRO A 58 -12.39 22.16 -17.22
N PRO A 59 -11.88 22.85 -16.18
CA PRO A 59 -10.46 22.82 -15.86
C PRO A 59 -10.07 21.55 -15.11
N LEU A 60 -9.80 20.50 -15.89
CA LEU A 60 -9.56 19.14 -15.42
C LEU A 60 -8.46 19.01 -14.36
N THR A 61 -7.46 19.89 -14.36
CA THR A 61 -6.38 19.87 -13.36
C THR A 61 -6.84 20.26 -11.95
N THR A 62 -8.06 20.79 -11.78
CA THR A 62 -8.61 21.15 -10.46
C THR A 62 -8.93 19.92 -9.58
N ILE A 63 -9.06 18.73 -10.17
CA ILE A 63 -9.24 17.47 -9.43
C ILE A 63 -7.91 16.76 -9.12
N LEU A 64 -6.77 17.36 -9.49
CA LEU A 64 -5.43 16.89 -9.14
C LEU A 64 -4.99 17.48 -7.79
N VAL A 65 -4.85 16.62 -6.78
CA VAL A 65 -4.67 17.01 -5.38
C VAL A 65 -3.51 16.25 -4.73
N LYS A 66 -3.11 16.67 -3.53
CA LYS A 66 -2.26 15.83 -2.67
C LYS A 66 -3.10 14.73 -2.03
N ARG A 67 -2.46 13.62 -1.65
CA ARG A 67 -3.14 12.51 -0.96
C ARG A 67 -3.81 13.04 0.31
N GLY A 68 -5.11 12.74 0.48
CA GLY A 68 -5.91 13.18 1.62
C GLY A 68 -6.44 14.62 1.53
N GLU A 69 -6.07 15.40 0.51
CA GLU A 69 -6.54 16.77 0.33
C GLU A 69 -7.73 16.85 -0.64
N ARG A 70 -8.57 17.88 -0.47
CA ARG A 70 -9.71 18.14 -1.35
C ARG A 70 -9.39 19.14 -2.46
N HIS A 71 -8.37 19.97 -2.25
CA HIS A 71 -8.00 21.06 -3.15
C HIS A 71 -6.61 20.83 -3.74
N PRO A 72 -6.30 21.41 -4.91
CA PRO A 72 -4.95 21.40 -5.44
C PRO A 72 -3.96 22.03 -4.45
N ALA A 73 -2.70 21.61 -4.54
CA ALA A 73 -1.63 22.17 -3.72
C ALA A 73 -1.49 23.69 -3.93
N PRO A 74 -1.02 24.47 -2.94
CA PRO A 74 -0.96 25.93 -3.04
C PRO A 74 -0.19 26.49 -4.24
N ASP A 75 0.86 25.80 -4.66
CA ASP A 75 1.63 26.12 -5.87
C ASP A 75 0.82 25.86 -7.14
N ALA A 76 0.19 24.69 -7.26
CA ALA A 76 -0.73 24.38 -8.36
C ALA A 76 -1.90 25.38 -8.43
N MET A 77 -2.43 25.78 -7.28
CA MET A 77 -3.47 26.82 -7.15
C MET A 77 -3.03 28.17 -7.70
N ALA A 78 -1.77 28.57 -7.47
CA ALA A 78 -1.23 29.81 -8.03
C ALA A 78 -1.21 29.77 -9.57
N TYR A 79 -0.79 28.65 -10.16
CA TYR A 79 -0.82 28.46 -11.61
C TYR A 79 -2.24 28.43 -12.18
N ILE A 80 -3.16 27.69 -11.53
CA ILE A 80 -4.56 27.61 -11.95
C ILE A 80 -5.20 28.99 -11.98
N ARG A 81 -4.95 29.80 -10.94
CA ARG A 81 -5.46 31.17 -10.87
C ARG A 81 -4.76 32.11 -11.84
N GLY A 82 -3.49 31.89 -12.15
CA GLY A 82 -2.77 32.63 -13.18
C GLY A 82 -3.36 32.41 -14.57
N ALA A 83 -3.76 31.18 -14.89
CA ALA A 83 -4.31 30.81 -16.19
C ALA A 83 -5.81 31.15 -16.33
N LEU A 84 -6.61 30.92 -15.28
CA LEU A 84 -8.08 31.01 -15.34
C LEU A 84 -8.65 32.23 -14.61
N GLY A 85 -7.81 33.01 -13.95
CA GLY A 85 -8.24 34.07 -13.04
C GLY A 85 -8.73 33.53 -11.70
N ASN A 86 -9.47 34.37 -10.97
CA ASN A 86 -9.97 34.00 -9.65
C ASN A 86 -11.21 33.09 -9.76
N ILE A 87 -10.97 31.78 -9.77
CA ILE A 87 -12.03 30.76 -9.83
C ILE A 87 -12.38 30.19 -8.45
N ASP A 88 -13.63 29.79 -8.28
CA ASP A 88 -14.07 28.92 -7.19
C ASP A 88 -13.74 27.46 -7.54
N ILE A 89 -12.84 26.86 -6.76
CA ILE A 89 -12.35 25.49 -7.00
C ILE A 89 -13.44 24.45 -6.76
N GLU A 90 -14.34 24.65 -5.80
CA GLU A 90 -15.40 23.68 -5.54
C GLU A 90 -16.44 23.71 -6.66
N ALA A 91 -16.75 24.90 -7.20
CA ALA A 91 -17.58 25.03 -8.40
C ALA A 91 -16.90 24.36 -9.61
N ALA A 92 -15.62 24.67 -9.85
CA ALA A 92 -14.87 24.10 -10.97
C ALA A 92 -14.74 22.56 -10.89
N GLN A 93 -14.50 22.00 -9.70
CA GLN A 93 -14.47 20.54 -9.51
C GLN A 93 -15.85 19.92 -9.82
N ARG A 94 -16.95 20.56 -9.40
CA ARG A 94 -18.30 20.09 -9.72
C ARG A 94 -18.56 20.09 -11.23
N GLU A 95 -18.12 21.13 -11.94
CA GLU A 95 -18.21 21.20 -13.40
C GLU A 95 -17.42 20.07 -14.06
N VAL A 96 -16.18 19.82 -13.61
CA VAL A 96 -15.35 18.71 -14.10
C VAL A 96 -16.05 17.36 -13.90
N PHE A 97 -16.67 17.13 -12.74
CA PHE A 97 -17.39 15.87 -12.46
C PHE A 97 -18.74 15.75 -13.18
N ALA A 98 -19.38 16.87 -13.54
CA ALA A 98 -20.66 16.88 -14.24
C ALA A 98 -20.52 16.80 -15.77
N PHE A 99 -19.34 17.10 -16.29
CA PHE A 99 -19.08 17.14 -17.73
C PHE A 99 -19.03 15.75 -18.37
N ASP A 100 -19.65 15.60 -19.54
CA ASP A 100 -19.59 14.37 -20.32
C ASP A 100 -18.27 14.28 -21.10
N TRP A 101 -17.23 13.74 -20.44
CA TRP A 101 -15.92 13.55 -21.05
C TRP A 101 -15.90 12.59 -22.25
N ARG A 102 -16.97 11.83 -22.51
CA ARG A 102 -17.09 11.01 -23.72
C ARG A 102 -17.31 11.86 -24.97
N SER A 103 -17.85 13.07 -24.82
CA SER A 103 -18.07 14.01 -25.92
C SER A 103 -16.76 14.61 -26.45
N ALA A 104 -15.69 14.63 -25.64
CA ALA A 104 -14.37 15.10 -26.03
C ALA A 104 -13.51 13.93 -26.53
N ALA A 105 -13.69 13.53 -27.80
CA ALA A 105 -13.14 12.29 -28.37
C ALA A 105 -11.62 12.07 -28.16
N ASP A 106 -10.82 13.14 -28.13
CA ASP A 106 -9.37 13.07 -27.91
C ASP A 106 -8.99 12.87 -26.43
N LEU A 107 -9.89 13.20 -25.51
CA LEU A 107 -9.77 13.08 -24.06
C LEU A 107 -10.60 11.94 -23.46
N ALA A 108 -11.49 11.35 -24.27
CA ALA A 108 -12.28 10.21 -23.87
C ALA A 108 -11.33 9.10 -23.37
N PRO A 109 -11.61 8.48 -22.21
CA PRO A 109 -10.80 7.41 -21.70
C PRO A 109 -10.69 6.31 -22.75
N HIS A 110 -9.47 5.79 -22.94
CA HIS A 110 -9.31 4.58 -23.73
C HIS A 110 -10.10 3.50 -23.04
N THR A 111 -11.15 3.00 -23.70
CA THR A 111 -11.93 1.88 -23.20
C THR A 111 -11.00 0.71 -22.86
N ASP A 112 -9.82 0.59 -23.47
CA ASP A 112 -8.86 -0.51 -23.30
C ASP A 112 -7.78 -0.32 -22.21
N ARG A 113 -7.74 0.80 -21.44
CA ARG A 113 -6.60 1.08 -20.53
C ARG A 113 -6.95 1.54 -19.10
N LEU A 114 -7.66 0.70 -18.36
CA LEU A 114 -7.49 0.37 -16.93
C LEU A 114 -8.11 -1.02 -16.74
N PRO A 115 -7.85 -1.80 -15.67
CA PRO A 115 -8.50 -3.10 -15.49
C PRO A 115 -10.01 -2.84 -15.30
N ARG A 116 -10.76 -2.95 -16.40
CA ARG A 116 -12.19 -2.67 -16.46
C ARG A 116 -12.91 -3.42 -15.34
N GLY A 117 -13.78 -2.71 -14.62
CA GLY A 117 -14.98 -3.27 -14.01
C GLY A 117 -14.80 -4.58 -13.25
N ARG A 118 -13.68 -4.74 -12.53
CA ARG A 118 -13.54 -5.89 -11.64
C ARG A 118 -14.53 -5.73 -10.51
N ASP A 119 -15.40 -6.72 -10.37
CA ASP A 119 -16.30 -6.76 -9.23
C ASP A 119 -15.46 -6.79 -7.95
N LEU A 120 -15.86 -6.00 -6.96
CA LEU A 120 -15.29 -6.06 -5.62
C LEU A 120 -16.32 -6.66 -4.69
N TRP A 121 -15.89 -7.66 -3.92
CA TRP A 121 -16.68 -8.31 -2.90
C TRP A 121 -16.03 -8.13 -1.54
N LEU A 122 -16.86 -8.10 -0.50
CA LEU A 122 -16.43 -8.06 0.90
C LEU A 122 -16.78 -9.39 1.57
N THR A 123 -15.82 -9.98 2.26
CA THR A 123 -16.04 -11.13 3.15
C THR A 123 -15.19 -11.04 4.42
N SER A 124 -15.42 -11.96 5.36
CA SER A 124 -14.81 -11.94 6.68
C SER A 124 -14.06 -13.22 7.02
N PHE A 125 -12.81 -13.07 7.45
CA PHE A 125 -11.95 -14.18 7.87
C PHE A 125 -11.57 -14.04 9.36
N TRP A 126 -11.00 -15.10 9.95
CA TRP A 126 -10.41 -15.04 11.29
C TRP A 126 -8.96 -14.52 11.29
N GLY A 127 -8.37 -14.35 10.11
CA GLY A 127 -7.02 -13.83 9.89
C GLY A 127 -6.76 -13.76 8.38
N PHE A 128 -5.59 -13.24 7.98
CA PHE A 128 -5.24 -13.11 6.58
C PHE A 128 -3.82 -13.64 6.32
N ASP A 129 -3.76 -14.92 5.94
CA ASP A 129 -2.50 -15.61 5.63
C ASP A 129 -2.59 -16.36 4.28
N PRO A 130 -2.58 -15.63 3.15
CA PRO A 130 -2.77 -16.23 1.82
C PRO A 130 -1.68 -17.23 1.43
N VAL A 131 -0.49 -17.14 2.05
CA VAL A 131 0.66 -18.04 1.81
C VAL A 131 0.31 -19.48 2.19
N SER A 132 -0.49 -19.65 3.23
CA SER A 132 -0.90 -20.95 3.75
C SER A 132 -2.39 -21.23 3.55
N TRP A 133 -3.18 -20.20 3.21
CA TRP A 133 -4.62 -20.27 2.98
C TRP A 133 -4.99 -19.58 1.65
N GLY A 134 -4.85 -20.30 0.54
CA GLY A 134 -4.97 -19.76 -0.82
C GLY A 134 -6.38 -19.79 -1.43
N CYS A 135 -7.43 -19.66 -0.62
CA CYS A 135 -8.82 -19.71 -1.11
C CYS A 135 -9.81 -18.94 -0.24
N ILE A 136 -10.99 -18.69 -0.81
CA ILE A 136 -12.21 -18.39 -0.05
C ILE A 136 -13.02 -19.68 0.15
N GLY A 137 -13.56 -19.87 1.36
CA GLY A 137 -14.29 -21.07 1.75
C GLY A 137 -15.78 -20.81 2.00
N PHE A 138 -16.61 -21.80 1.67
CA PHE A 138 -18.06 -21.77 1.78
C PHE A 138 -18.55 -22.99 2.57
N ALA A 139 -19.53 -22.77 3.45
CA ALA A 139 -20.10 -23.83 4.28
C ALA A 139 -20.84 -24.90 3.47
N ASP A 140 -21.42 -24.50 2.34
CA ASP A 140 -22.16 -25.37 1.44
C ASP A 140 -21.93 -24.99 -0.04
N GLU A 141 -22.16 -25.94 -0.92
CA GLU A 141 -21.92 -25.80 -2.35
C GLU A 141 -22.87 -24.80 -3.03
N ALA A 142 -24.10 -24.65 -2.51
CA ALA A 142 -25.07 -23.73 -3.06
C ALA A 142 -24.62 -22.26 -2.90
N LYS A 143 -24.04 -21.91 -1.74
CA LYS A 143 -23.44 -20.58 -1.51
C LYS A 143 -22.24 -20.34 -2.43
N ARG A 144 -21.33 -21.31 -2.57
CA ARG A 144 -20.21 -21.23 -3.53
C ARG A 144 -20.73 -20.97 -4.94
N ASN A 145 -21.70 -21.76 -5.40
CA ASN A 145 -22.25 -21.66 -6.74
C ASN A 145 -23.02 -20.34 -6.94
N ARG A 146 -23.66 -19.81 -5.90
CA ARG A 146 -24.26 -18.46 -5.95
C ARG A 146 -23.19 -17.40 -6.15
N TYR A 147 -22.09 -17.45 -5.38
CA TYR A 147 -20.97 -16.51 -5.56
C TYR A 147 -20.41 -16.57 -6.98
N LEU A 148 -20.18 -17.77 -7.53
CA LEU A 148 -19.66 -17.92 -8.90
C LEU A 148 -20.61 -17.38 -9.97
N ARG A 149 -21.92 -17.48 -9.79
CA ARG A 149 -22.90 -16.90 -10.73
C ARG A 149 -22.95 -15.36 -10.71
N LEU A 150 -22.58 -14.76 -9.58
CA LEU A 150 -22.67 -13.31 -9.35
C LEU A 150 -21.32 -12.60 -9.49
N SER A 151 -20.23 -13.35 -9.62
CA SER A 151 -18.88 -12.83 -9.76
C SER A 151 -18.30 -13.20 -11.12
N THR A 152 -17.23 -12.53 -11.49
CA THR A 152 -16.44 -12.83 -12.69
C THR A 152 -15.07 -13.38 -12.31
N PRO A 153 -14.41 -14.18 -13.16
CA PRO A 153 -12.99 -14.49 -12.93
C PRO A 153 -12.19 -13.20 -12.80
N THR A 154 -11.21 -13.16 -11.88
CA THR A 154 -10.42 -11.96 -11.51
C THR A 154 -11.14 -10.94 -10.64
N THR A 155 -12.34 -11.27 -10.15
CA THR A 155 -13.03 -10.55 -9.07
C THR A 155 -12.10 -10.36 -7.87
N LEU A 156 -12.15 -9.18 -7.28
CA LEU A 156 -11.42 -8.87 -6.06
C LEU A 156 -12.29 -9.19 -4.84
N MET A 157 -11.67 -9.77 -3.82
CA MET A 157 -12.29 -10.04 -2.54
C MET A 157 -11.52 -9.29 -1.44
N ALA A 158 -12.11 -8.23 -0.91
CA ALA A 158 -11.63 -7.56 0.28
C ALA A 158 -11.92 -8.41 1.52
N ILE A 159 -10.89 -8.60 2.35
CA ILE A 159 -10.95 -9.41 3.56
C ILE A 159 -10.87 -8.50 4.77
N TYR A 160 -11.94 -8.48 5.58
CA TYR A 160 -11.87 -7.94 6.93
C TYR A 160 -11.77 -9.05 7.97
N VAL A 161 -11.08 -8.78 9.07
CA VAL A 161 -10.98 -9.76 10.16
C VAL A 161 -12.18 -9.60 11.09
N THR A 162 -12.86 -10.71 11.38
CA THR A 162 -14.03 -10.71 12.27
C THR A 162 -13.71 -10.11 13.65
N ARG A 163 -14.65 -9.40 14.27
CA ARG A 163 -14.42 -8.75 15.58
C ARG A 163 -14.18 -9.73 16.74
N GLY A 164 -14.67 -10.97 16.63
CA GLY A 164 -14.58 -11.98 17.70
C GLY A 164 -13.38 -12.92 17.60
N ARG A 165 -12.61 -12.91 16.50
CA ARG A 165 -11.50 -13.84 16.24
C ARG A 165 -10.32 -13.11 15.60
N GLY A 166 -9.15 -13.75 15.59
CA GLY A 166 -7.93 -13.17 15.03
C GLY A 166 -7.17 -12.26 15.99
N LEU A 167 -6.04 -11.73 15.49
CA LEU A 167 -5.17 -10.81 16.21
C LEU A 167 -5.92 -9.52 16.55
N LEU A 168 -5.77 -9.04 17.78
CA LEU A 168 -6.56 -7.93 18.33
C LEU A 168 -6.52 -6.68 17.44
N GLU A 169 -5.35 -6.36 16.91
CA GLU A 169 -5.07 -5.22 16.03
C GLU A 169 -5.74 -5.29 14.64
N MET A 170 -6.07 -6.49 14.17
CA MET A 170 -6.73 -6.72 12.87
C MET A 170 -8.26 -6.69 12.98
N ARG A 171 -8.81 -6.94 14.17
CA ARG A 171 -10.26 -7.14 14.37
C ARG A 171 -11.07 -5.95 13.88
N GLY A 172 -12.06 -6.23 13.05
CA GLY A 172 -12.94 -5.23 12.44
C GLY A 172 -12.29 -4.42 11.32
N LYS A 173 -11.04 -4.70 10.93
CA LYS A 173 -10.32 -3.95 9.90
C LYS A 173 -10.18 -4.76 8.62
N VAL A 174 -10.10 -4.05 7.51
CA VAL A 174 -9.78 -4.60 6.19
C VAL A 174 -8.26 -4.72 6.09
N VAL A 175 -7.76 -5.94 5.91
CA VAL A 175 -6.32 -6.25 6.08
C VAL A 175 -5.67 -6.74 4.79
N GLY A 176 -6.46 -7.10 3.78
CA GLY A 176 -5.94 -7.59 2.52
C GLY A 176 -7.01 -7.84 1.47
N VAL A 177 -6.53 -8.16 0.28
CA VAL A 177 -7.34 -8.38 -0.91
C VAL A 177 -6.87 -9.64 -1.60
N LEU A 178 -7.81 -10.47 -2.06
CA LEU A 178 -7.55 -11.62 -2.91
C LEU A 178 -8.07 -11.37 -4.32
N GLU A 179 -7.32 -11.76 -5.34
CA GLU A 179 -7.85 -11.98 -6.67
C GLU A 179 -8.38 -13.40 -6.73
N ILE A 180 -9.66 -13.57 -7.07
CA ILE A 180 -10.34 -14.86 -7.05
C ILE A 180 -10.51 -15.39 -8.47
N SER A 181 -10.08 -16.63 -8.67
CA SER A 181 -10.40 -17.38 -9.89
C SER A 181 -11.81 -17.97 -9.80
N HIS A 182 -12.24 -18.69 -10.83
CA HIS A 182 -13.40 -19.58 -10.73
C HIS A 182 -13.00 -21.06 -10.67
N ASN A 183 -11.74 -21.36 -10.35
CA ASN A 183 -11.32 -22.73 -10.08
C ASN A 183 -11.84 -23.17 -8.71
N THR A 184 -12.52 -24.32 -8.66
CA THR A 184 -13.21 -24.80 -7.46
C THR A 184 -12.71 -26.16 -7.03
N GLY A 185 -12.87 -26.46 -5.74
CA GLY A 185 -12.47 -27.74 -5.17
C GLY A 185 -12.73 -27.79 -3.67
N PRO A 186 -12.38 -28.91 -3.02
CA PRO A 186 -12.36 -28.96 -1.57
C PRO A 186 -11.30 -27.99 -1.03
N ALA A 187 -11.59 -27.35 0.10
CA ALA A 187 -10.68 -26.37 0.72
C ALA A 187 -9.29 -26.93 1.02
N SER A 188 -9.18 -28.23 1.32
CA SER A 188 -7.91 -28.93 1.53
C SER A 188 -6.96 -28.90 0.34
N HIS A 189 -7.44 -28.67 -0.89
CA HIS A 189 -6.59 -28.55 -2.07
C HIS A 189 -5.89 -27.18 -2.16
N PHE A 190 -6.43 -26.16 -1.50
CA PHE A 190 -5.96 -24.77 -1.58
C PHE A 190 -5.44 -24.24 -0.24
N ILE A 191 -5.30 -25.11 0.76
CA ILE A 191 -4.76 -24.79 2.08
C ILE A 191 -3.54 -25.69 2.30
N ALA A 192 -2.47 -25.12 2.86
CA ALA A 192 -1.28 -25.88 3.23
C ALA A 192 -1.63 -27.02 4.20
N GLY A 193 -1.01 -28.19 4.02
CA GLY A 193 -1.41 -29.41 4.73
C GLY A 193 -1.33 -29.30 6.26
N ASP A 194 -0.33 -28.59 6.77
CA ASP A 194 -0.17 -28.26 8.19
C ASP A 194 -1.30 -27.34 8.70
N ARG A 195 -1.63 -26.29 7.96
CA ARG A 195 -2.76 -25.40 8.30
C ARG A 195 -4.10 -26.09 8.20
N TRP A 196 -4.29 -26.98 7.23
CA TRP A 196 -5.49 -27.80 7.14
C TRP A 196 -5.61 -28.71 8.37
N ALA A 197 -4.52 -29.35 8.79
CA ALA A 197 -4.49 -30.19 9.98
C ALA A 197 -4.73 -29.37 11.27
N GLU A 198 -4.21 -28.15 11.38
CA GLU A 198 -4.52 -27.24 12.49
C GLU A 198 -6.02 -26.87 12.53
N LYS A 199 -6.59 -26.48 11.38
CA LYS A 199 -8.02 -26.17 11.25
C LYS A 199 -8.90 -27.34 11.68
N GLU A 200 -8.55 -28.57 11.31
CA GLU A 200 -9.33 -29.77 11.65
C GLU A 200 -9.14 -30.21 13.11
N ARG A 201 -8.06 -29.79 13.78
CA ARG A 201 -7.87 -30.00 15.23
C ARG A 201 -8.66 -28.99 16.08
N ASP A 202 -8.86 -27.77 15.61
CA ASP A 202 -9.64 -26.75 16.34
C ASP A 202 -11.15 -27.07 16.30
N PRO A 203 -11.80 -27.33 17.45
CA PRO A 203 -13.24 -27.57 17.52
C PRO A 203 -14.10 -26.45 16.91
N ALA A 204 -13.60 -25.20 16.90
CA ALA A 204 -14.34 -24.07 16.37
C ALA A 204 -14.37 -24.03 14.83
N SER A 205 -13.40 -24.62 14.13
CA SER A 205 -13.26 -24.59 12.66
C SER A 205 -13.34 -25.95 11.96
N ARG A 206 -13.20 -27.05 12.71
CA ARG A 206 -13.27 -28.41 12.18
C ARG A 206 -14.53 -28.63 11.34
N GLY A 207 -14.36 -29.18 10.14
CA GLY A 207 -15.44 -29.42 9.19
C GLY A 207 -16.09 -28.17 8.57
N LYS A 208 -15.71 -26.96 8.98
CA LYS A 208 -16.25 -25.72 8.38
C LYS A 208 -15.61 -25.42 7.04
N TRP A 209 -16.40 -24.78 6.18
CA TRP A 209 -16.00 -24.26 4.88
C TRP A 209 -15.32 -25.28 3.94
N PRO A 210 -15.90 -26.48 3.73
CA PRO A 210 -15.25 -27.52 2.94
C PRO A 210 -15.20 -27.20 1.44
N PHE A 211 -16.06 -26.32 0.94
CA PHE A 211 -16.12 -25.95 -0.47
C PHE A 211 -15.32 -24.66 -0.71
N ALA A 212 -14.43 -24.64 -1.68
CA ALA A 212 -13.53 -23.50 -1.87
C ALA A 212 -13.45 -23.05 -3.32
N VAL A 213 -13.06 -21.78 -3.47
CA VAL A 213 -12.69 -21.14 -4.73
C VAL A 213 -11.27 -20.60 -4.58
N GLN A 214 -10.40 -20.96 -5.52
CA GLN A 214 -8.98 -20.66 -5.47
C GLN A 214 -8.69 -19.16 -5.65
N ALA A 215 -7.81 -18.60 -4.82
CA ALA A 215 -7.20 -17.30 -5.04
C ALA A 215 -5.98 -17.42 -5.97
N THR A 216 -5.81 -16.47 -6.88
CA THR A 216 -4.69 -16.44 -7.85
C THR A 216 -3.59 -15.47 -7.44
N ARG A 217 -3.95 -14.38 -6.79
CA ARG A 217 -3.05 -13.34 -6.27
C ARG A 217 -3.57 -12.83 -4.95
N ALA A 218 -2.68 -12.29 -4.12
CA ALA A 218 -3.07 -11.69 -2.85
C ALA A 218 -2.21 -10.47 -2.55
N TRP A 219 -2.83 -9.48 -1.93
CA TRP A 219 -2.16 -8.28 -1.46
C TRP A 219 -2.47 -8.07 0.01
N ARG A 220 -1.43 -7.75 0.78
CA ARG A 220 -1.59 -7.25 2.15
C ARG A 220 -1.66 -5.74 2.10
N ILE A 221 -2.64 -5.17 2.82
CA ILE A 221 -2.66 -3.73 3.11
C ILE A 221 -1.58 -3.49 4.15
N VAL A 222 -0.76 -2.45 3.96
CA VAL A 222 0.25 -2.06 4.96
C VAL A 222 -0.44 -1.79 6.29
N GLN A 223 0.18 -2.21 7.39
CA GLN A 223 -0.46 -2.22 8.71
C GLN A 223 -0.93 -0.83 9.15
N GLU A 224 -0.17 0.17 8.74
CA GLU A 224 -0.40 1.59 8.97
C GLU A 224 -1.64 2.12 8.23
N ASP A 225 -2.05 1.47 7.13
CA ASP A 225 -3.22 1.82 6.32
C ASP A 225 -4.43 0.91 6.63
N TRP A 226 -4.41 0.14 7.74
CA TRP A 226 -5.58 -0.67 8.14
C TRP A 226 -6.74 0.20 8.62
N ILE A 227 -7.83 0.19 7.85
CA ILE A 227 -9.06 0.96 8.12
C ILE A 227 -10.16 0.02 8.62
N SER A 228 -11.02 0.53 9.51
CA SER A 228 -12.20 -0.22 9.96
C SER A 228 -13.13 -0.53 8.78
N VAL A 229 -13.77 -1.70 8.80
CA VAL A 229 -14.69 -2.10 7.71
C VAL A 229 -15.89 -1.16 7.63
N GLU A 230 -16.33 -0.60 8.75
CA GLU A 230 -17.42 0.38 8.82
C GLU A 230 -17.05 1.73 8.17
N GLU A 231 -15.78 2.11 8.21
CA GLU A 231 -15.27 3.34 7.61
C GLU A 231 -14.97 3.15 6.12
N LEU A 232 -14.36 2.00 5.74
CA LEU A 232 -13.97 1.75 4.36
C LEU A 232 -15.16 1.33 3.48
N PHE A 233 -16.08 0.52 4.02
CA PHE A 233 -17.22 -0.05 3.31
C PHE A 233 -18.55 0.16 4.07
N PRO A 234 -18.94 1.40 4.40
CA PRO A 234 -20.13 1.67 5.22
C PRO A 234 -21.42 1.08 4.65
N ALA A 235 -21.63 1.15 3.34
CA ALA A 235 -22.84 0.65 2.69
C ALA A 235 -22.81 -0.88 2.54
N ALA A 236 -21.69 -1.44 2.07
CA ALA A 236 -21.59 -2.88 1.91
C ALA A 236 -21.67 -3.61 3.26
N TYR A 237 -21.03 -3.08 4.30
CA TYR A 237 -21.07 -3.66 5.64
C TYR A 237 -22.44 -3.50 6.32
N ALA A 238 -23.13 -2.38 6.12
CA ALA A 238 -24.49 -2.20 6.64
C ALA A 238 -25.56 -3.02 5.90
N SER A 239 -25.27 -3.49 4.69
CA SER A 239 -26.23 -4.22 3.84
C SER A 239 -26.64 -5.59 4.39
N ALA A 240 -25.83 -6.20 5.26
CA ALA A 240 -26.07 -7.53 5.79
C ALA A 240 -25.42 -7.74 7.16
N HIS A 241 -25.92 -8.72 7.91
CA HIS A 241 -25.28 -9.14 9.16
C HIS A 241 -23.90 -9.78 8.91
N ALA A 242 -22.98 -9.63 9.86
CA ALA A 242 -21.59 -10.12 9.74
C ALA A 242 -21.49 -11.62 9.40
N GLU A 243 -22.40 -12.45 9.89
CA GLU A 243 -22.48 -13.88 9.58
C GLU A 243 -22.83 -14.14 8.09
N TYR A 244 -23.68 -13.31 7.51
CA TYR A 244 -24.01 -13.39 6.09
C TYR A 244 -22.82 -12.96 5.24
N ILE A 245 -22.17 -11.85 5.60
CA ILE A 245 -20.96 -11.36 4.90
C ILE A 245 -19.85 -12.42 4.93
N GLY A 246 -19.62 -13.05 6.10
CA GLY A 246 -18.63 -14.12 6.23
C GLY A 246 -18.98 -15.41 5.49
N SER A 247 -20.28 -15.74 5.36
CA SER A 247 -20.69 -17.02 4.75
C SER A 247 -20.96 -16.95 3.24
N SER A 248 -21.31 -15.78 2.72
CA SER A 248 -21.76 -15.60 1.33
C SER A 248 -21.03 -14.49 0.57
N GLY A 249 -20.35 -13.59 1.29
CA GLY A 249 -19.85 -12.34 0.74
C GLY A 249 -20.96 -11.37 0.32
N VAL A 250 -20.60 -10.10 0.18
CA VAL A 250 -21.49 -9.05 -0.36
C VAL A 250 -20.76 -8.24 -1.41
N GLN A 251 -21.47 -7.73 -2.41
CA GLN A 251 -20.89 -6.83 -3.41
C GLN A 251 -20.61 -5.46 -2.78
N VAL A 252 -19.47 -4.89 -3.15
CA VAL A 252 -19.07 -3.54 -2.76
C VAL A 252 -19.41 -2.59 -3.90
N SER A 253 -19.93 -1.41 -3.55
CA SER A 253 -20.26 -0.41 -4.56
C SER A 253 -18.99 0.15 -5.24
N PRO A 254 -19.07 0.62 -6.49
CA PRO A 254 -17.90 1.21 -7.17
C PRO A 254 -17.27 2.38 -6.39
N ILE A 255 -18.09 3.17 -5.70
CA ILE A 255 -17.62 4.32 -4.90
C ILE A 255 -16.75 3.85 -3.73
N GLU A 256 -17.21 2.86 -2.97
CA GLU A 256 -16.42 2.34 -1.84
C GLU A 256 -15.20 1.53 -2.33
N ALA A 257 -15.30 0.87 -3.48
CA ALA A 257 -14.18 0.17 -4.10
C ALA A 257 -13.02 1.11 -4.42
N GLU A 258 -13.29 2.34 -4.87
CA GLU A 258 -12.26 3.34 -5.14
C GLU A 258 -11.45 3.68 -3.88
N HIS A 259 -12.06 3.72 -2.69
CA HIS A 259 -11.31 3.95 -1.44
C HIS A 259 -10.30 2.81 -1.17
N LEU A 260 -10.70 1.55 -1.40
CA LEU A 260 -9.81 0.40 -1.27
C LEU A 260 -8.64 0.50 -2.27
N LEU A 261 -8.91 0.91 -3.51
CA LEU A 261 -7.90 1.05 -4.56
C LEU A 261 -6.80 2.07 -4.23
N GLN A 262 -7.08 3.04 -3.34
CA GLN A 262 -6.12 4.04 -2.89
C GLN A 262 -5.22 3.58 -1.72
N LEU A 263 -5.48 2.39 -1.13
CA LEU A 263 -4.67 1.90 -0.02
C LEU A 263 -3.34 1.36 -0.51
N ASP A 264 -2.30 1.56 0.29
CA ASP A 264 -0.99 0.98 -0.01
C ASP A 264 -0.98 -0.50 0.33
N VAL A 265 -0.50 -1.26 -0.63
CA VAL A 265 -0.43 -2.71 -0.57
C VAL A 265 0.91 -3.22 -1.06
N TYR A 266 1.21 -4.47 -0.73
CA TYR A 266 2.29 -5.24 -1.34
C TYR A 266 1.79 -6.63 -1.66
N GLU A 267 2.20 -7.15 -2.82
CA GLU A 267 1.80 -8.49 -3.25
C GLU A 267 2.51 -9.56 -2.41
N VAL A 268 1.76 -10.56 -1.98
CA VAL A 268 2.25 -11.68 -1.17
C VAL A 268 1.93 -13.00 -1.88
N PRO A 269 2.76 -14.05 -1.67
CA PRO A 269 2.49 -15.34 -2.29
C PRO A 269 1.14 -15.90 -1.86
N VAL A 270 0.48 -16.60 -2.78
CA VAL A 270 -0.71 -17.41 -2.49
C VAL A 270 -0.32 -18.89 -2.47
N TYR A 271 -0.89 -19.67 -1.55
CA TYR A 271 -0.68 -21.11 -1.54
C TYR A 271 -0.97 -21.74 -2.91
N GLY A 272 -0.02 -22.52 -3.41
CA GLY A 272 -0.10 -23.17 -4.72
C GLY A 272 0.29 -22.30 -5.92
N GLN A 273 0.62 -21.02 -5.70
CA GLN A 273 1.18 -20.15 -6.74
C GLN A 273 2.63 -20.53 -7.06
N ARG A 274 2.99 -20.55 -8.35
CA ARG A 274 4.35 -20.89 -8.82
C ARG A 274 5.19 -19.68 -9.21
N GLN A 275 4.58 -18.52 -9.39
CA GLN A 275 5.27 -17.30 -9.82
C GLN A 275 5.79 -16.50 -8.62
N GLY A 276 6.95 -15.89 -8.79
CA GLY A 276 7.48 -14.92 -7.82
C GLY A 276 6.60 -13.67 -7.78
N VAL A 277 6.48 -13.07 -6.60
CA VAL A 277 5.69 -11.85 -6.37
C VAL A 277 6.58 -10.62 -6.30
N ILE A 278 6.04 -9.47 -6.71
CA ILE A 278 6.71 -8.17 -6.56
C ILE A 278 6.28 -7.59 -5.21
N GLY A 279 7.13 -7.70 -4.21
CA GLY A 279 6.87 -7.20 -2.84
C GLY A 279 7.02 -5.69 -2.65
N ALA A 280 6.93 -4.89 -3.71
CA ALA A 280 7.02 -3.44 -3.62
C ALA A 280 5.72 -2.85 -3.06
N ILE A 281 5.84 -1.84 -2.19
CA ILE A 281 4.68 -1.10 -1.68
C ILE A 281 4.22 -0.12 -2.75
N GLN A 282 2.95 -0.20 -3.12
CA GLN A 282 2.29 0.66 -4.11
C GLN A 282 0.79 0.71 -3.82
N THR A 283 0.04 1.59 -4.47
CA THR A 283 -1.43 1.57 -4.35
C THR A 283 -1.99 0.29 -4.95
N LEU A 284 -3.13 -0.19 -4.44
CA LEU A 284 -3.81 -1.36 -5.01
C LEU A 284 -4.20 -1.12 -6.48
N GLU A 285 -4.61 0.10 -6.85
CA GLU A 285 -4.87 0.49 -8.24
C GLU A 285 -3.68 0.19 -9.16
N SER A 286 -2.48 0.57 -8.72
CA SER A 286 -1.25 0.37 -9.49
C SER A 286 -0.80 -1.09 -9.49
N ALA A 287 -1.01 -1.82 -8.39
CA ALA A 287 -0.73 -3.26 -8.31
C ALA A 287 -1.60 -4.12 -9.24
N LEU A 288 -2.78 -3.63 -9.59
CA LEU A 288 -3.73 -4.28 -10.50
C LEU A 288 -3.53 -3.90 -11.96
N SER A 289 -2.80 -2.82 -12.21
CA SER A 289 -2.55 -2.34 -13.58
C SER A 289 -1.51 -3.22 -14.28
N PRO A 290 -1.71 -3.59 -15.55
CA PRO A 290 -0.71 -4.32 -16.32
C PRO A 290 0.62 -3.56 -16.32
N SER A 291 1.75 -4.26 -16.18
CA SER A 291 3.06 -3.64 -16.34
C SER A 291 3.15 -3.03 -17.75
N ARG A 292 3.29 -1.70 -17.82
CA ARG A 292 3.57 -1.05 -19.10
C ARG A 292 5.01 -1.40 -19.51
N ALA A 293 5.21 -1.61 -20.80
CA ALA A 293 6.55 -1.57 -21.37
C ALA A 293 7.11 -0.16 -21.14
N VAL A 294 7.94 -0.01 -20.11
CA VAL A 294 8.71 1.20 -19.91
C VAL A 294 9.77 1.19 -21.01
N PRO A 295 9.90 2.27 -21.81
CA PRO A 295 10.98 2.37 -22.78
C PRO A 295 12.30 2.06 -22.07
N PRO A 296 13.20 1.28 -22.67
CA PRO A 296 14.50 1.00 -22.07
C PRO A 296 15.14 2.34 -21.68
N PRO A 297 15.63 2.49 -20.45
CA PRO A 297 16.25 3.72 -20.00
C PRO A 297 17.45 3.99 -20.90
N THR A 298 17.40 5.09 -21.66
CA THR A 298 18.53 5.57 -22.45
C THR A 298 19.60 6.22 -21.57
N GLU A 299 19.29 6.45 -20.29
CA GLU A 299 20.18 6.99 -19.26
C GLU A 299 19.98 6.24 -17.93
N PRO A 300 20.98 6.25 -17.02
CA PRO A 300 20.81 5.73 -15.67
C PRO A 300 19.60 6.40 -15.01
N TYR A 301 18.57 5.62 -14.72
CA TYR A 301 17.35 6.11 -14.08
C TYR A 301 17.31 5.64 -12.63
N TRP A 302 16.78 6.50 -11.78
CA TRP A 302 16.65 6.24 -10.35
C TRP A 302 15.24 5.74 -10.08
N VAL A 303 15.12 4.52 -9.56
CA VAL A 303 13.86 4.04 -8.96
C VAL A 303 13.84 4.54 -7.51
N GLY A 304 13.30 5.74 -7.31
CA GLY A 304 13.09 6.28 -5.97
C GLY A 304 11.83 5.69 -5.33
N GLU A 305 11.95 5.14 -4.12
CA GLU A 305 10.78 4.92 -3.26
C GLU A 305 10.10 6.28 -3.00
N THR A 306 8.77 6.31 -2.92
CA THR A 306 8.05 7.56 -2.64
C THR A 306 8.51 8.18 -1.33
N ASP A 307 9.10 9.39 -1.43
CA ASP A 307 9.44 10.19 -0.26
C ASP A 307 8.15 10.60 0.44
N GLY A 308 8.16 10.52 1.76
CA GLY A 308 6.97 10.59 2.59
C GLY A 308 7.24 9.99 3.96
N PRO A 309 6.20 9.89 4.81
CA PRO A 309 6.40 9.52 6.19
C PRO A 309 7.09 8.15 6.34
N LYS A 310 8.11 8.08 7.21
CA LYS A 310 8.94 6.89 7.45
C LYS A 310 8.98 6.50 8.93
N HIS A 311 9.16 5.20 9.16
CA HIS A 311 9.57 4.64 10.44
C HIS A 311 11.05 4.29 10.38
N LEU A 312 11.78 4.56 11.46
CA LEU A 312 13.00 3.80 11.75
C LEU A 312 12.58 2.41 12.25
N TYR A 313 13.40 1.40 12.02
CA TYR A 313 13.18 0.07 12.57
C TYR A 313 14.49 -0.61 13.00
N ILE A 314 14.33 -1.58 13.89
CA ILE A 314 15.30 -2.66 14.13
C ILE A 314 14.56 -3.98 13.95
N LEU A 315 15.02 -4.79 12.99
CA LEU A 315 14.57 -6.16 12.82
C LEU A 315 15.54 -7.09 13.54
N GLU A 316 15.02 -8.12 14.19
CA GLU A 316 15.80 -9.17 14.85
C GLU A 316 15.50 -10.51 14.21
N LEU A 317 16.53 -11.34 14.03
CA LEU A 317 16.37 -12.72 13.61
C LEU A 317 16.10 -13.60 14.83
N SER A 318 14.86 -14.02 15.00
CA SER A 318 14.47 -15.05 15.97
C SER A 318 14.96 -16.42 15.53
N GLY A 319 15.54 -17.19 16.45
CA GLY A 319 16.11 -18.52 16.23
C GLY A 319 17.40 -18.70 17.04
N SER A 320 18.10 -19.82 16.88
CA SER A 320 19.43 -19.99 17.50
C SER A 320 20.48 -19.20 16.71
N THR A 321 20.98 -18.11 17.30
CA THR A 321 22.09 -17.31 16.74
C THR A 321 23.31 -18.19 16.45
N ALA A 322 23.65 -19.08 17.39
CA ALA A 322 24.74 -20.03 17.28
C ALA A 322 24.59 -20.92 16.03
N ALA A 323 23.42 -21.54 15.87
CA ALA A 323 23.13 -22.39 14.70
C ALA A 323 23.14 -21.61 13.37
N TYR A 324 22.72 -20.34 13.37
CA TYR A 324 22.71 -19.52 12.16
C TYR A 324 24.13 -19.14 11.72
N LEU A 325 25.01 -18.81 12.67
CA LEU A 325 26.40 -18.40 12.41
C LEU A 325 27.37 -19.59 12.35
N GLY A 326 26.94 -20.80 12.71
CA GLY A 326 27.81 -21.96 12.84
C GLY A 326 28.82 -21.83 13.97
N ARG A 327 28.43 -21.16 15.07
CA ARG A 327 29.24 -20.91 16.28
C ARG A 327 28.73 -21.72 17.47
N SER A 328 29.54 -21.83 18.53
CA SER A 328 29.08 -22.36 19.81
C SER A 328 28.19 -21.35 20.54
N ASP A 329 27.33 -21.82 21.44
CA ASP A 329 26.45 -20.95 22.23
C ASP A 329 27.26 -19.98 23.10
N ASP A 330 28.41 -20.42 23.66
CA ASP A 330 29.30 -19.57 24.46
C ASP A 330 29.89 -18.39 23.67
N GLU A 331 30.08 -18.53 22.35
CA GLU A 331 30.64 -17.47 21.50
C GLU A 331 29.63 -16.35 21.17
N VAL A 332 28.33 -16.62 21.33
CA VAL A 332 27.24 -15.70 20.94
C VAL A 332 26.23 -15.49 22.07
N ASP A 333 26.59 -15.85 23.29
CA ASP A 333 25.70 -15.75 24.45
C ASP A 333 25.26 -14.30 24.65
N GLY A 334 23.95 -14.10 24.88
CA GLY A 334 23.33 -12.77 25.01
C GLY A 334 23.31 -11.90 23.75
N GLN A 335 23.76 -12.42 22.60
CA GLN A 335 23.80 -11.67 21.34
C GLN A 335 22.66 -12.06 20.38
N CYS A 336 22.19 -11.08 19.61
CA CYS A 336 21.22 -11.29 18.56
C CYS A 336 21.68 -10.69 17.22
N ILE A 337 21.18 -11.28 16.13
CA ILE A 337 21.40 -10.78 14.78
C ILE A 337 20.33 -9.76 14.47
N ILE A 338 20.75 -8.54 14.17
CA ILE A 338 19.85 -7.43 13.87
C ILE A 338 20.13 -6.80 12.52
N LYS A 339 19.11 -6.12 12.00
CA LYS A 339 19.18 -5.21 10.87
C LYS A 339 18.51 -3.90 11.25
N VAL A 340 19.23 -2.79 11.10
CA VAL A 340 18.67 -1.44 11.28
C VAL A 340 18.30 -0.83 9.92
N GLY A 341 17.34 0.08 9.90
CA GLY A 341 16.98 0.80 8.69
C GLY A 341 15.77 1.72 8.86
N PHE A 342 15.24 2.20 7.75
CA PHE A 342 13.95 2.88 7.69
C PHE A 342 13.08 2.35 6.56
N SER A 343 11.76 2.50 6.70
CA SER A 343 10.79 2.16 5.66
C SER A 343 9.46 2.88 5.89
N ARG A 344 8.56 2.82 4.90
CA ARG A 344 7.15 3.20 5.13
C ARG A 344 6.45 2.26 6.12
N SER A 345 6.76 0.97 6.08
CA SER A 345 6.15 -0.04 6.97
C SER A 345 7.23 -1.04 7.45
N PRO A 346 7.61 -1.03 8.74
CA PRO A 346 8.56 -2.00 9.29
C PRO A 346 8.10 -3.44 9.10
N SER A 347 6.79 -3.70 9.25
CA SER A 347 6.18 -5.02 9.08
C SER A 347 6.30 -5.54 7.64
N ALA A 348 6.05 -4.68 6.65
CA ALA A 348 6.21 -5.04 5.23
C ALA A 348 7.68 -5.30 4.88
N ARG A 349 8.60 -4.48 5.41
CA ARG A 349 10.04 -4.68 5.19
C ARG A 349 10.54 -5.99 5.81
N ARG A 350 10.04 -6.34 6.99
CA ARG A 350 10.28 -7.64 7.63
C ARG A 350 9.75 -8.80 6.78
N ASP A 351 8.54 -8.70 6.23
CA ASP A 351 7.97 -9.73 5.35
C ASP A 351 8.79 -9.90 4.06
N GLN A 352 9.26 -8.79 3.47
CA GLN A 352 10.10 -8.79 2.29
C GLN A 352 11.46 -9.47 2.52
N ILE A 353 12.07 -9.25 3.69
CA ILE A 353 13.33 -9.94 4.04
C ILE A 353 13.05 -11.42 4.30
N GLN A 354 11.97 -11.72 5.04
CA GLN A 354 11.61 -13.10 5.35
C GLN A 354 11.34 -13.94 4.10
N SER A 355 10.79 -13.35 3.04
CA SER A 355 10.47 -14.08 1.80
C SER A 355 11.70 -14.56 1.03
N ALA A 356 12.90 -14.02 1.31
CA ALA A 356 14.16 -14.50 0.76
C ALA A 356 14.66 -15.79 1.44
N TYR A 357 14.05 -16.20 2.55
CA TYR A 357 14.42 -17.40 3.30
C TYR A 357 13.39 -18.52 3.11
N PRO A 358 13.81 -19.79 3.12
CA PRO A 358 12.88 -20.89 3.23
C PRO A 358 12.13 -20.82 4.57
N ALA A 359 10.90 -21.34 4.58
CA ALA A 359 10.16 -21.52 5.82
C ALA A 359 10.95 -22.46 6.75
N GLY A 360 11.27 -22.00 7.96
CA GLY A 360 12.11 -22.75 8.90
C GLY A 360 12.12 -22.16 10.30
N GLN A 361 13.15 -22.52 11.07
CA GLN A 361 13.30 -22.09 12.46
C GLN A 361 13.66 -20.61 12.63
N PHE A 362 14.17 -19.98 11.57
CA PHE A 362 14.62 -18.60 11.58
C PHE A 362 13.52 -17.65 11.09
N LYS A 363 13.19 -16.64 11.90
CA LYS A 363 12.12 -15.69 11.60
C LYS A 363 12.54 -14.27 11.91
N TRP A 364 12.42 -13.37 10.95
CA TRP A 364 12.58 -11.95 11.21
C TRP A 364 11.39 -11.39 11.98
N VAL A 365 11.65 -10.62 13.02
CA VAL A 365 10.64 -9.92 13.83
C VAL A 365 10.96 -8.43 13.92
N VAL A 366 9.94 -7.59 14.02
CA VAL A 366 10.12 -6.16 14.29
C VAL A 366 10.37 -6.00 15.78
N ARG A 367 11.63 -5.73 16.16
CA ARG A 367 12.01 -5.48 17.56
C ARG A 367 11.78 -4.03 17.96
N TYR A 368 12.07 -3.10 17.06
CA TYR A 368 11.69 -1.70 17.19
C TYR A 368 11.11 -1.17 15.87
N PRO A 369 10.12 -0.26 15.91
CA PRO A 369 9.44 0.22 17.11
C PRO A 369 8.50 -0.85 17.68
N HIS A 370 8.32 -0.88 19.01
CA HIS A 370 7.38 -1.79 19.66
C HIS A 370 6.56 -1.05 20.74
N PRO A 371 5.24 -0.89 20.58
CA PRO A 371 4.45 -1.23 19.38
C PRO A 371 4.83 -0.35 18.18
N VAL A 372 4.50 -0.80 16.96
CA VAL A 372 4.64 0.04 15.76
C VAL A 372 3.56 1.12 15.80
N PRO A 373 3.92 2.42 15.80
CA PRO A 373 2.93 3.50 15.77
C PRO A 373 2.09 3.42 14.50
N GLY A 374 0.78 3.71 14.58
CA GLY A 374 -0.09 3.70 13.40
C GLY A 374 0.29 4.77 12.35
N ALA A 375 0.86 5.90 12.80
CA ALA A 375 1.39 6.93 11.91
C ALA A 375 2.91 6.99 12.02
N ALA A 376 3.57 7.12 10.88
CA ALA A 376 5.02 7.26 10.80
C ALA A 376 5.49 8.55 11.49
N PRO A 377 6.43 8.46 12.45
CA PRO A 377 6.85 9.61 13.25
C PRO A 377 7.72 10.61 12.49
N TYR A 378 8.37 10.18 11.40
CA TYR A 378 9.28 11.02 10.62
C TYR A 378 8.63 11.40 9.30
N SER A 379 8.67 12.68 8.93
CA SER A 379 7.91 13.24 7.80
C SER A 379 8.43 12.81 6.42
N ASN A 380 9.72 12.50 6.31
CA ASN A 380 10.39 12.20 5.04
C ASN A 380 11.61 11.27 5.25
N ALA A 381 12.13 10.74 4.14
CA ALA A 381 13.29 9.87 4.11
C ALA A 381 14.56 10.57 4.60
N ARG A 382 14.75 11.87 4.32
CA ARG A 382 15.93 12.61 4.76
C ARG A 382 16.10 12.59 6.29
N VAL A 383 15.00 12.81 7.04
CA VAL A 383 15.01 12.71 8.51
C VAL A 383 15.31 11.28 8.96
N ALA A 384 14.70 10.29 8.32
CA ALA A 384 14.91 8.89 8.67
C ALA A 384 16.33 8.40 8.37
N ILE A 385 16.96 8.85 7.28
CA ILE A 385 18.36 8.54 6.94
C ILE A 385 19.29 9.00 8.05
N ILE A 386 19.10 10.21 8.60
CA ILE A 386 19.91 10.71 9.72
C ILE A 386 19.78 9.81 10.95
N GLY A 387 18.57 9.32 11.23
CA GLY A 387 18.34 8.35 12.30
C GLY A 387 19.02 7.00 12.04
N GLU A 388 18.88 6.46 10.84
CA GLU A 388 19.53 5.20 10.44
C GLU A 388 21.07 5.31 10.52
N ASP A 389 21.65 6.39 10.02
CA ASP A 389 23.09 6.64 10.08
C ASP A 389 23.59 6.71 11.53
N ALA A 390 22.80 7.30 12.43
CA ALA A 390 23.10 7.31 13.87
C ALA A 390 23.03 5.90 14.49
N MET A 391 22.08 5.06 14.08
CA MET A 391 22.02 3.66 14.51
C MET A 391 23.25 2.88 14.02
N LYS A 392 23.56 2.96 12.73
CA LYS A 392 24.73 2.29 12.13
C LYS A 392 26.03 2.75 12.79
N ARG A 393 26.17 4.06 13.04
CA ARG A 393 27.33 4.62 13.75
C ARG A 393 27.44 4.09 15.18
N ARG A 394 26.33 4.02 15.93
CA ARG A 394 26.33 3.49 17.31
C ARG A 394 26.82 2.04 17.34
N LEU A 395 26.30 1.19 16.45
CA LEU A 395 26.71 -0.21 16.34
C LEU A 395 28.20 -0.36 16.06
N VAL A 396 28.73 0.38 15.07
CA VAL A 396 30.15 0.32 14.70
C VAL A 396 31.04 0.85 15.83
N THR A 397 30.70 1.98 16.44
CA THR A 397 31.54 2.60 17.48
C THR A 397 31.55 1.80 18.78
N GLU A 398 30.45 1.11 19.13
CA GLU A 398 30.35 0.32 20.35
C GLU A 398 30.67 -1.17 20.15
N GLY A 399 31.25 -1.52 19.00
CA GLY A 399 31.88 -2.83 18.80
C GLY A 399 30.94 -3.96 18.38
N ALA A 400 29.75 -3.67 17.83
CA ALA A 400 28.95 -4.71 17.21
C ALA A 400 29.72 -5.35 16.05
N GLU A 401 29.62 -6.68 15.91
CA GLU A 401 30.25 -7.38 14.81
C GLU A 401 29.42 -7.20 13.52
N VAL A 402 30.08 -6.83 12.42
CA VAL A 402 29.45 -6.69 11.10
C VAL A 402 29.42 -8.05 10.42
N LEU A 403 28.23 -8.59 10.18
CA LEU A 403 28.02 -9.89 9.54
C LEU A 403 27.92 -9.83 8.01
N GLY A 404 28.12 -8.63 7.44
CA GLY A 404 28.05 -8.34 6.01
C GLY A 404 26.81 -7.54 5.62
N GLY A 405 26.96 -6.67 4.63
CA GLY A 405 25.89 -5.77 4.17
C GLY A 405 25.39 -4.86 5.28
N GLU A 406 24.14 -5.06 5.70
CA GLU A 406 23.45 -4.24 6.71
C GLU A 406 23.05 -5.06 7.97
N PHE A 407 23.77 -6.15 8.24
CA PHE A 407 23.50 -7.05 9.36
C PHE A 407 24.59 -6.99 10.43
N PHE A 408 24.18 -7.02 11.69
CA PHE A 408 25.06 -6.89 12.86
C PHE A 408 24.75 -7.94 13.90
N LEU A 409 25.76 -8.41 14.62
CA LEU A 409 25.64 -9.18 15.84
C LEU A 409 25.89 -8.24 17.03
N ALA A 410 24.93 -8.13 17.93
CA ALA A 410 24.99 -7.19 19.04
C ALA A 410 24.33 -7.74 20.30
N GLU A 411 24.82 -7.31 21.46
CA GLU A 411 24.19 -7.55 22.76
C GLU A 411 22.92 -6.70 22.94
N ASP A 412 22.01 -7.18 23.78
CA ASP A 412 20.68 -6.58 24.00
C ASP A 412 20.72 -5.09 24.36
N TRP A 413 21.65 -4.71 25.25
CA TRP A 413 21.83 -3.32 25.68
C TRP A 413 22.30 -2.41 24.53
N LEU A 414 23.15 -2.94 23.64
CA LEU A 414 23.63 -2.19 22.48
C LEU A 414 22.50 -2.02 21.46
N VAL A 415 21.65 -3.03 21.28
CA VAL A 415 20.44 -2.89 20.44
C VAL A 415 19.53 -1.77 20.98
N HIS A 416 19.33 -1.70 22.29
CA HIS A 416 18.54 -0.63 22.92
C HIS A 416 19.18 0.76 22.76
N ASN A 417 20.49 0.87 22.97
CA ASN A 417 21.23 2.13 22.80
C ASN A 417 21.25 2.59 21.34
N THR A 418 21.34 1.64 20.41
CA THR A 418 21.24 1.87 18.97
C THR A 418 19.90 2.50 18.61
N TRP A 419 18.80 1.90 19.07
CA TRP A 419 17.46 2.47 18.87
C TRP A 419 17.34 3.89 19.42
N SER A 420 17.79 4.10 20.66
CA SER A 420 17.74 5.41 21.33
C SER A 420 18.55 6.47 20.57
N ALA A 421 19.73 6.11 20.05
CA ALA A 421 20.57 7.00 19.26
C ALA A 421 19.90 7.39 17.92
N GLY A 422 19.31 6.42 17.22
CA GLY A 422 18.59 6.66 15.97
C GLY A 422 17.38 7.57 16.17
N LYS A 423 16.56 7.26 17.17
CA LYS A 423 15.37 8.04 17.52
C LYS A 423 15.72 9.49 17.84
N TYR A 424 16.70 9.71 18.73
CA TYR A 424 17.14 11.05 19.12
C TYR A 424 17.66 11.87 17.92
N ALA A 425 18.47 11.26 17.06
CA ALA A 425 19.02 11.94 15.89
C ALA A 425 17.93 12.34 14.88
N ALA A 426 16.96 11.46 14.63
CA ALA A 426 15.84 11.75 13.74
C ALA A 426 14.89 12.81 14.32
N GLU A 427 14.59 12.77 15.62
CA GLU A 427 13.78 13.79 16.29
C GLU A 427 14.43 15.18 16.19
N LYS A 428 15.74 15.25 16.49
CA LYS A 428 16.50 16.50 16.36
C LYS A 428 16.51 17.02 14.91
N ALA A 429 16.65 16.14 13.92
CA ALA A 429 16.60 16.53 12.51
C ALA A 429 15.22 17.04 12.10
N MET A 430 14.14 16.45 12.63
CA MET A 430 12.77 16.87 12.37
C MET A 430 12.48 18.27 12.94
N ASP A 431 13.01 18.59 14.13
CA ASP A 431 12.86 19.93 14.73
C ASP A 431 13.55 21.02 13.89
N VAL A 432 14.74 20.72 13.37
CA VAL A 432 15.45 21.62 12.45
C VAL A 432 14.64 21.82 11.17
N ASP A 433 14.10 20.74 10.59
CA ASP A 433 13.30 20.80 9.36
C ASP A 433 12.04 21.65 9.55
N ARG A 434 11.36 21.51 10.70
CA ARG A 434 10.21 22.35 11.06
C ARG A 434 10.59 23.82 11.20
N THR A 435 11.75 24.12 11.79
CA THR A 435 12.20 25.50 12.01
C THR A 435 12.54 26.19 10.68
N LEU A 436 13.15 25.48 9.74
CA LEU A 436 13.46 25.99 8.41
C LEU A 436 12.19 26.27 7.58
N LEU A 437 11.20 25.39 7.65
CA LEU A 437 9.91 25.59 6.98
C LEU A 437 9.16 26.83 7.50
N VAL A 438 9.24 27.11 8.80
CA VAL A 438 8.64 28.32 9.39
C VAL A 438 9.40 29.58 8.96
N ALA A 439 10.73 29.54 8.91
CA ALA A 439 11.55 30.66 8.46
C ALA A 439 11.29 31.02 6.98
N ASP A 440 11.18 30.04 6.09
CA ASP A 440 10.85 30.27 4.67
C ASP A 440 9.45 30.86 4.47
N SER A 441 8.50 30.55 5.37
CA SER A 441 7.16 31.15 5.35
C SER A 441 7.12 32.60 5.84
N ALA A 442 8.12 33.03 6.63
CA ALA A 442 8.21 34.37 7.20
C ALA A 442 8.98 35.38 6.32
N ILE A 443 9.71 34.93 5.29
CA ILE A 443 10.52 35.78 4.39
C ILE A 443 9.82 36.04 3.05
N ARG A 444 8.48 36.18 3.04
CA ARG A 444 7.79 36.88 1.94
C ARG A 444 7.45 38.30 2.38
N PRO A 445 8.17 39.34 1.92
CA PRO A 445 7.72 40.70 2.17
C PRO A 445 6.39 40.92 1.43
N LEU A 446 5.41 41.42 2.19
CA LEU A 446 4.22 42.10 1.65
C LEU A 446 4.71 43.17 0.67
N SER A 447 4.74 42.81 -0.61
CA SER A 447 4.88 43.77 -1.69
C SER A 447 3.45 44.18 -2.05
N ILE A 448 3.10 45.38 -1.61
CA ILE A 448 1.84 46.09 -1.91
C ILE A 448 1.80 46.42 -3.39
#